data_AF-A0A061ASP8-F1
#
_entry.id   AF-A0A061ASP8-F1
#
_cell.length_a   1.000
_cell.length_b   1.000
_cell.length_c   1.000
_cell.angle_alpha   90.00
_cell.angle_beta   90.00
_cell.angle_gamma   90.00
#
_symmetry.space_group_name_H-M   'P 1'
#
loop_
_entity.id
_entity.type
_entity.pdbx_description
1 polymer ?
#
loop_
_entity_poly.entity_id
_entity_poly.type
_entity_poly.pdbx_seq_one_letter_code
_entity_poly.pdbx_strand_id
1 'polypeptide(L)'
;MFSRSLGNTRGMLLSQVRFQSTQAYKDAIATLKTDLKLAMREKNQLKRDTVKGLLSAIKNKEIDTKPSQHNEFLLFELYSKAITQRKDSAAEYLKLDRAELAEKEQKEIEVIKTYLADLPVATQEEIDEKVKALLEEIMKDGPVKIGQVFGKVQWDVVKNEWKASESAVRATIAKIHRQMSP
;
A
#
# COMPACT_ATOMS: atom_id res chain seq x y z
N MET A 1 -5.16 60.79 -24.03
CA MET A 1 -5.83 59.63 -24.66
C MET A 1 -4.79 58.53 -24.86
N PHE A 2 -4.98 57.38 -24.18
CA PHE A 2 -4.55 56.00 -24.53
C PHE A 2 -3.08 55.74 -24.94
N SER A 3 -2.35 54.71 -24.49
CA SER A 3 -2.63 53.52 -23.70
C SER A 3 -1.25 52.93 -23.30
N ARG A 4 -1.08 52.50 -22.05
CA ARG A 4 0.07 51.69 -21.62
C ARG A 4 -0.20 50.24 -22.05
N SER A 5 0.61 49.72 -22.98
CA SER A 5 0.65 48.29 -23.28
C SER A 5 1.45 47.58 -22.19
N LEU A 6 0.76 47.00 -21.22
CA LEU A 6 1.34 46.02 -20.30
C LEU A 6 1.40 44.69 -21.03
N GLY A 7 2.60 44.35 -21.50
CA GLY A 7 2.92 43.00 -21.96
C GLY A 7 2.59 42.00 -20.86
N ASN A 8 1.59 41.17 -21.12
CA ASN A 8 1.16 40.05 -20.29
C ASN A 8 2.31 39.04 -20.20
N THR A 9 3.15 39.16 -19.16
CA THR A 9 4.04 38.09 -18.75
C THR A 9 3.16 36.96 -18.23
N ARG A 10 2.79 36.05 -19.14
CA ARG A 10 2.35 34.71 -18.77
C ARG A 10 3.47 34.09 -17.96
N GLY A 11 3.39 34.26 -16.65
CA GLY A 11 4.14 33.48 -15.69
C GLY A 11 3.86 32.03 -16.02
N MET A 12 4.83 31.39 -16.64
CA MET A 12 4.87 29.95 -16.82
C MET A 12 4.87 29.39 -15.40
N LEU A 13 3.69 29.05 -14.89
CA LEU A 13 3.54 28.26 -13.67
C LEU A 13 4.19 26.92 -13.98
N LEU A 14 5.51 26.84 -13.80
CA LEU A 14 6.22 25.59 -13.63
C LEU A 14 5.50 24.91 -12.49
N SER A 15 4.66 23.93 -12.82
CA SER A 15 4.05 23.06 -11.82
C SER A 15 5.21 22.47 -11.03
N GLN A 16 5.42 22.98 -9.83
CA GLN A 16 6.27 22.34 -8.84
C GLN A 16 5.57 21.02 -8.51
N VAL A 17 5.73 20.01 -9.37
CA VAL A 17 5.46 18.62 -9.02
C VAL A 17 6.52 18.30 -8.00
N ARG A 18 6.26 18.68 -6.74
CA ARG A 18 7.10 18.25 -5.63
C ARG A 18 6.90 16.75 -5.57
N PHE A 19 7.91 16.02 -6.03
CA PHE A 19 8.05 14.58 -5.84
C PHE A 19 8.11 14.32 -4.33
N GLN A 20 6.94 14.25 -3.71
CA GLN A 20 6.81 14.03 -2.29
C GLN A 20 6.03 12.74 -2.08
N SER A 21 6.48 11.96 -1.12
CA SER A 21 5.72 10.85 -0.58
C SER A 21 4.38 11.34 -0.02
N THR A 22 3.39 10.44 0.02
CA THR A 22 2.07 10.74 0.59
C THR A 22 2.16 11.10 2.06
N GLN A 23 1.17 11.84 2.58
CA GLN A 23 1.13 12.18 3.99
C GLN A 23 1.03 10.92 4.87
N ALA A 24 0.18 9.97 4.49
CA ALA A 24 0.06 8.68 5.17
C ALA A 24 1.39 7.91 5.24
N TYR A 25 2.19 7.93 4.17
CA TYR A 25 3.54 7.34 4.18
C TYR A 25 4.45 7.98 5.22
N LYS A 26 4.45 9.32 5.27
CA LYS A 26 5.29 10.08 6.23
C LYS A 26 4.87 9.80 7.67
N ASP A 27 3.56 9.78 7.92
CA ASP A 27 2.99 9.52 9.24
C ASP A 27 3.33 8.11 9.73
N ALA A 28 3.18 7.10 8.86
CA ALA A 28 3.56 5.72 9.18
C ALA A 28 5.05 5.59 9.56
N ILE A 29 5.95 6.25 8.81
CA ILE A 29 7.38 6.27 9.15
C ILE A 29 7.64 6.99 10.47
N ALA A 30 6.94 8.10 10.74
CA ALA A 30 7.06 8.83 12.00
C ALA A 30 6.61 7.97 13.18
N THR A 31 5.52 7.22 13.04
CA THR A 31 5.03 6.23 14.01
C THR A 31 6.08 5.15 14.25
N LEU A 32 6.60 4.49 13.22
CA LEU A 32 7.64 3.47 13.36
C LEU A 32 8.89 4.00 14.08
N LYS A 33 9.33 5.22 13.78
CA LYS A 33 10.50 5.82 14.44
C LYS A 33 10.23 6.15 15.90
N THR A 34 9.03 6.61 16.23
CA THR A 34 8.60 6.87 17.60
C THR A 34 8.53 5.57 18.40
N ASP A 35 7.89 4.56 17.84
CA ASP A 35 7.73 3.25 18.44
C ASP A 35 9.06 2.53 18.64
N LEU A 36 10.01 2.68 17.71
CA LEU A 36 11.36 2.16 17.90
C LEU A 36 12.02 2.75 19.15
N LYS A 37 11.90 4.07 19.36
CA LYS A 37 12.46 4.73 20.56
C LYS A 37 11.76 4.26 21.83
N LEU A 38 10.44 4.09 21.80
CA LEU A 38 9.67 3.58 22.93
C LEU A 38 10.08 2.15 23.26
N ALA A 39 10.14 1.26 22.27
CA ALA A 39 10.56 -0.14 22.46
C ALA A 39 11.98 -0.25 23.05
N MET A 40 12.90 0.66 22.68
CA MET A 40 14.23 0.72 23.27
C MET A 40 14.20 1.12 24.75
N ARG A 41 13.35 2.08 25.14
CA ARG A 41 13.21 2.53 26.54
C ARG A 41 12.57 1.47 27.42
N GLU A 42 11.54 0.80 26.90
CA GLU A 42 10.82 -0.28 27.57
C GLU A 42 11.58 -1.62 27.58
N LYS A 43 12.74 -1.68 26.89
CA LYS A 43 13.50 -2.91 26.67
C LYS A 43 12.68 -4.02 26.00
N ASN A 44 11.68 -3.65 25.21
CA ASN A 44 10.87 -4.57 24.42
C ASN A 44 11.66 -5.01 23.18
N GLN A 45 12.46 -6.06 23.33
CA GLN A 45 13.36 -6.54 22.29
C GLN A 45 12.63 -7.04 21.04
N LEU A 46 11.52 -7.75 21.21
CA LEU A 46 10.69 -8.23 20.10
C LEU A 46 10.22 -7.05 19.23
N LYS A 47 9.51 -6.08 19.82
CA LYS A 47 8.98 -4.92 19.07
C LYS A 47 10.12 -4.11 18.44
N ARG A 48 11.23 -3.90 19.18
CA ARG A 48 12.39 -3.16 18.68
C ARG A 48 12.98 -3.80 17.42
N ASP A 49 13.23 -5.10 17.46
CA ASP A 49 13.91 -5.81 16.37
C ASP A 49 12.98 -5.89 15.14
N THR A 50 11.67 -6.14 15.33
CA THR A 50 10.67 -6.12 14.25
C THR A 50 10.56 -4.74 13.59
N VAL A 51 10.39 -3.67 14.37
CA VAL A 51 10.26 -2.29 13.85
C VAL A 51 11.52 -1.85 13.14
N LYS A 52 12.70 -2.19 13.67
CA LYS A 52 13.99 -1.92 13.01
C LYS A 52 14.08 -2.66 11.66
N GLY A 53 13.62 -3.91 11.61
CA GLY A 53 13.55 -4.69 10.37
C GLY A 53 12.66 -4.02 9.31
N LEU A 54 11.47 -3.55 9.70
CA LEU A 54 10.56 -2.82 8.80
C LEU A 54 11.21 -1.54 8.27
N LEU A 55 11.83 -0.73 9.13
CA LEU A 55 12.51 0.51 8.72
C LEU A 55 13.67 0.25 7.74
N SER A 56 14.44 -0.83 7.96
CA SER A 56 15.48 -1.25 7.02
C SER A 56 14.91 -1.68 5.67
N ALA A 57 13.82 -2.46 5.66
CA ALA A 57 13.17 -2.89 4.43
C ALA A 57 12.61 -1.70 3.63
N ILE A 58 11.99 -0.73 4.33
CA ILE A 58 11.54 0.53 3.73
C ILE A 58 12.72 1.28 3.12
N LYS A 59 13.81 1.49 3.88
CA LYS A 59 14.99 2.21 3.38
C LYS A 59 15.61 1.54 2.15
N ASN A 60 15.69 0.23 2.13
CA ASN A 60 16.17 -0.51 0.96
C ASN A 60 15.25 -0.26 -0.25
N LYS A 61 13.93 -0.28 -0.04
CA LYS A 61 12.98 0.01 -1.11
C LYS A 61 13.07 1.46 -1.60
N GLU A 62 13.37 2.42 -0.73
CA GLU A 62 13.61 3.82 -1.11
C GLU A 62 14.88 4.00 -1.97
N ILE A 63 15.86 3.11 -1.85
CA ILE A 63 17.05 3.10 -2.73
C ILE A 63 16.65 2.60 -4.12
N ASP A 64 15.80 1.58 -4.17
CA ASP A 64 15.38 0.92 -5.43
C ASP A 64 14.29 1.68 -6.19
N THR A 65 13.62 2.65 -5.55
CA THR A 65 12.43 3.31 -6.12
C THR A 65 12.53 4.83 -6.10
N LYS A 66 11.71 5.47 -6.94
CA LYS A 66 11.65 6.94 -7.00
C LYS A 66 10.74 7.47 -5.88
N PRO A 67 11.00 8.67 -5.33
CA PRO A 67 10.16 9.27 -4.29
C PRO A 67 8.66 9.39 -4.64
N SER A 68 8.30 9.45 -5.92
CA SER A 68 6.89 9.45 -6.35
C SER A 68 6.15 8.13 -6.09
N GLN A 69 6.87 7.05 -5.85
CA GLN A 69 6.31 5.73 -5.54
C GLN A 69 6.15 5.51 -4.03
N HIS A 70 6.65 6.43 -3.21
CA HIS A 70 6.62 6.31 -1.75
C HIS A 70 5.23 6.70 -1.23
N ASN A 71 4.37 5.69 -1.08
CA ASN A 71 3.00 5.85 -0.63
C ASN A 71 2.58 4.70 0.30
N GLU A 72 1.38 4.81 0.86
CA GLU A 72 0.78 3.82 1.76
C GLU A 72 0.65 2.43 1.13
N PHE A 73 0.46 2.34 -0.19
CA PHE A 73 0.40 1.06 -0.91
C PHE A 73 1.76 0.35 -0.95
N LEU A 74 2.84 1.11 -1.13
CA LEU A 74 4.20 0.57 -1.05
C LEU A 74 4.47 -0.01 0.36
N LEU A 75 4.03 0.69 1.41
CA LEU A 75 4.16 0.20 2.78
C LEU A 75 3.32 -1.07 2.99
N PHE A 76 2.09 -1.09 2.50
CA PHE A 76 1.22 -2.26 2.58
C PHE A 76 1.87 -3.48 1.90
N GLU A 77 2.45 -3.32 0.72
CA GLU A 77 3.18 -4.37 0.01
C GLU A 77 4.40 -4.87 0.82
N LEU A 78 5.19 -3.95 1.39
CA LEU A 78 6.35 -4.29 2.20
C LEU A 78 5.96 -5.03 3.48
N TYR A 79 4.92 -4.60 4.18
CA TYR A 79 4.44 -5.23 5.41
C TYR A 79 3.84 -6.61 5.12
N SER A 80 3.03 -6.73 4.05
CA SER A 80 2.48 -8.01 3.61
C SER A 80 3.59 -9.00 3.26
N LYS A 81 4.62 -8.56 2.53
CA LYS A 81 5.78 -9.38 2.21
C LYS A 81 6.53 -9.81 3.48
N ALA A 82 6.74 -8.90 4.43
CA ALA A 82 7.40 -9.19 5.68
C ALA A 82 6.64 -10.20 6.54
N ILE A 83 5.30 -10.18 6.50
CA ILE A 83 4.45 -11.18 7.15
C ILE A 83 4.61 -12.54 6.47
N THR A 84 4.55 -12.60 5.13
CA THR A 84 4.69 -13.87 4.40
C THR A 84 6.03 -14.53 4.66
N GLN A 85 7.13 -13.76 4.57
CA GLN A 85 8.48 -14.29 4.85
C GLN A 85 8.59 -14.92 6.23
N ARG A 86 8.00 -14.29 7.26
CA ARG A 86 8.00 -14.83 8.62
C ARG A 86 7.12 -16.06 8.77
N LYS A 87 5.98 -16.14 8.06
CA LYS A 87 5.14 -17.34 8.04
C LYS A 87 5.91 -18.52 7.44
N ASP A 88 6.64 -18.28 6.36
CA ASP A 88 7.47 -19.29 5.71
C ASP A 88 8.59 -19.75 6.67
N SER A 89 9.30 -18.80 7.31
CA SER A 89 10.32 -19.12 8.32
C SER A 89 9.76 -19.85 9.53
N ALA A 90 8.59 -19.47 10.04
CA ALA A 90 7.93 -20.15 11.15
C ALA A 90 7.60 -21.61 10.78
N ALA A 91 7.09 -21.84 9.56
CA ALA A 91 6.80 -23.18 9.07
C ALA A 91 8.08 -24.02 8.92
N GLU A 92 9.19 -23.42 8.47
CA GLU A 92 10.49 -24.09 8.41
C GLU A 92 11.04 -24.44 9.79
N TYR A 93 10.94 -23.52 10.77
CA TYR A 93 11.36 -23.80 12.14
C TYR A 93 10.56 -24.93 12.78
N LEU A 94 9.25 -25.00 12.54
CA LEU A 94 8.41 -26.10 13.00
C LEU A 94 8.83 -27.44 12.38
N LYS A 95 9.22 -27.47 11.10
CA LYS A 95 9.72 -28.69 10.45
C LYS A 95 11.05 -29.19 11.03
N LEU A 96 11.81 -28.31 11.68
CA LEU A 96 13.10 -28.62 12.30
C LEU A 96 12.99 -28.77 13.83
N ASP A 97 11.78 -28.95 14.36
CA ASP A 97 11.48 -29.06 15.79
C ASP A 97 11.98 -27.86 16.64
N ARG A 98 12.03 -26.66 16.03
CA ARG A 98 12.43 -25.38 16.69
C ARG A 98 11.22 -24.52 17.02
N ALA A 99 10.33 -25.04 17.86
CA ALA A 99 9.06 -24.38 18.21
C ALA A 99 9.25 -22.98 18.84
N GLU A 100 10.33 -22.77 19.58
CA GLU A 100 10.65 -21.48 20.19
C GLU A 100 10.94 -20.38 19.16
N LEU A 101 11.57 -20.75 18.03
CA LEU A 101 11.84 -19.82 16.94
C LEU A 101 10.58 -19.53 16.13
N ALA A 102 9.75 -20.56 15.89
CA ALA A 102 8.47 -20.38 15.23
C ALA A 102 7.52 -19.46 16.04
N GLU A 103 7.48 -19.63 17.37
CA GLU A 103 6.69 -18.77 18.24
C GLU A 103 7.18 -17.32 18.18
N LYS A 104 8.50 -17.11 18.13
CA LYS A 104 9.07 -15.77 17.95
C LYS A 104 8.62 -15.14 16.63
N GLU A 105 8.71 -15.86 15.51
CA GLU A 105 8.25 -15.37 14.21
C GLU A 105 6.76 -15.02 14.23
N GLN A 106 5.93 -15.84 14.87
CA GLN A 106 4.50 -15.57 15.01
C GLN A 106 4.25 -14.28 15.81
N LYS A 107 4.98 -14.06 16.90
CA LYS A 107 4.88 -12.82 17.69
C LYS A 107 5.31 -11.60 16.88
N GLU A 108 6.35 -11.71 16.05
CA GLU A 108 6.74 -10.62 15.15
C GLU A 108 5.66 -10.35 14.08
N ILE A 109 5.01 -11.39 13.55
CA ILE A 109 3.88 -11.23 12.62
C ILE A 109 2.75 -10.40 13.25
N GLU A 110 2.38 -10.68 14.49
CA GLU A 110 1.32 -9.92 15.17
C GLU A 110 1.71 -8.44 15.33
N VAL A 111 2.98 -8.13 15.62
CA VAL A 111 3.47 -6.74 15.64
C VAL A 111 3.38 -6.08 14.27
N ILE A 112 3.69 -6.79 13.17
CA ILE A 112 3.59 -6.19 11.83
C ILE A 112 2.13 -5.97 11.42
N LYS A 113 1.23 -6.87 11.81
CA LYS A 113 -0.21 -6.74 11.54
C LYS A 113 -0.81 -5.47 12.15
N THR A 114 -0.35 -5.04 13.33
CA THR A 114 -0.84 -3.77 13.91
C THR A 114 -0.47 -2.60 13.01
N TYR A 115 0.78 -2.52 12.54
CA TYR A 115 1.21 -1.46 11.63
C TYR A 115 0.57 -1.54 10.25
N LEU A 116 0.24 -2.75 9.78
CA LEU A 116 -0.49 -2.95 8.53
C LEU A 116 -1.94 -2.44 8.65
N ALA A 117 -2.62 -2.76 9.76
CA ALA A 117 -3.99 -2.31 10.01
C ALA A 117 -4.09 -0.79 10.21
N ASP A 118 -3.03 -0.16 10.72
CA ASP A 118 -2.96 1.30 10.86
C ASP A 118 -2.81 2.05 9.52
N LEU A 119 -2.46 1.35 8.43
CA LEU A 119 -2.38 1.98 7.11
C LEU A 119 -3.79 2.30 6.58
N PRO A 120 -4.01 3.51 6.02
CA PRO A 120 -5.29 3.89 5.42
C PRO A 120 -5.43 3.28 4.02
N VAL A 121 -5.46 1.95 3.95
CA VAL A 121 -5.58 1.15 2.73
C VAL A 121 -6.77 0.21 2.89
N ALA A 122 -7.58 0.06 1.85
CA ALA A 122 -8.70 -0.88 1.88
C ALA A 122 -8.21 -2.32 2.00
N THR A 123 -8.97 -3.08 2.78
CA THR A 123 -8.86 -4.53 2.89
C THR A 123 -9.20 -5.19 1.55
N GLN A 124 -8.75 -6.44 1.39
CA GLN A 124 -9.08 -7.22 0.20
C GLN A 124 -10.59 -7.43 0.04
N GLU A 125 -11.31 -7.57 1.15
CA GLU A 125 -12.77 -7.75 1.16
C GLU A 125 -13.49 -6.50 0.65
N GLU A 126 -13.10 -5.31 1.13
CA GLU A 126 -13.64 -4.04 0.62
C GLU A 126 -13.33 -3.82 -0.86
N ILE A 127 -12.14 -4.23 -1.33
CA ILE A 127 -11.77 -4.17 -2.75
C ILE A 127 -12.66 -5.12 -3.55
N ASP A 128 -12.85 -6.36 -3.10
CA ASP A 128 -13.68 -7.37 -3.77
C ASP A 128 -15.14 -6.89 -3.87
N GLU A 129 -15.71 -6.31 -2.81
CA GLU A 129 -17.08 -5.75 -2.82
C GLU A 129 -17.23 -4.59 -3.81
N LYS A 130 -16.32 -3.61 -3.76
CA LYS A 130 -16.36 -2.44 -4.64
C LYS A 130 -16.18 -2.83 -6.12
N VAL A 131 -15.31 -3.81 -6.39
CA VAL A 131 -15.10 -4.32 -7.75
C VAL A 131 -16.32 -5.09 -8.25
N LYS A 132 -16.99 -5.89 -7.41
CA LYS A 132 -18.24 -6.57 -7.80
C LYS A 132 -19.30 -5.55 -8.21
N ALA A 133 -19.55 -4.55 -7.38
CA ALA A 133 -20.52 -3.48 -7.68
C ALA A 133 -20.18 -2.75 -8.99
N LEU A 134 -18.89 -2.43 -9.20
CA LEU A 134 -18.43 -1.80 -10.45
C LEU A 134 -18.67 -2.68 -11.67
N LEU A 135 -18.40 -3.99 -11.57
CA LEU A 135 -18.59 -4.91 -12.68
C LEU A 135 -20.07 -5.15 -13.00
N GLU A 136 -20.93 -5.24 -11.99
CA GLU A 136 -22.38 -5.32 -12.16
C GLU A 136 -22.94 -4.09 -12.90
N GLU A 137 -22.45 -2.89 -12.57
CA GLU A 137 -22.83 -1.67 -13.27
C GLU A 137 -22.34 -1.66 -14.73
N ILE A 138 -21.07 -2.03 -14.96
CA ILE A 138 -20.46 -2.01 -16.29
C ILE A 138 -21.07 -3.08 -17.22
N MET A 139 -21.45 -4.22 -16.68
CA MET A 139 -21.97 -5.38 -17.43
C MET A 139 -23.51 -5.43 -17.47
N LYS A 140 -24.20 -4.40 -16.95
CA LYS A 140 -25.67 -4.30 -16.96
C LYS A 140 -26.27 -4.43 -18.36
N ASP A 141 -25.59 -3.90 -19.37
CA ASP A 141 -26.03 -3.90 -20.78
C ASP A 141 -25.49 -5.10 -21.60
N GLY A 142 -24.84 -6.08 -20.94
CA GLY A 142 -24.31 -7.29 -21.56
C GLY A 142 -22.84 -7.57 -21.25
N PRO A 143 -22.30 -8.70 -21.74
CA PRO A 143 -20.93 -9.12 -21.46
C PRO A 143 -19.90 -8.16 -22.07
N VAL A 144 -18.99 -7.66 -21.24
CA VAL A 144 -17.94 -6.70 -21.61
C VAL A 144 -16.57 -7.38 -21.57
N LYS A 145 -15.70 -7.08 -22.54
CA LYS A 145 -14.32 -7.58 -22.52
C LYS A 145 -13.54 -6.89 -21.41
N ILE A 146 -12.64 -7.63 -20.75
CA ILE A 146 -11.87 -7.10 -19.59
C ILE A 146 -11.10 -5.80 -19.89
N GLY A 147 -10.57 -5.63 -21.11
CA GLY A 147 -9.88 -4.41 -21.51
C GLY A 147 -10.78 -3.17 -21.53
N GLN A 148 -12.07 -3.34 -21.84
CA GLN A 148 -13.05 -2.26 -21.81
C GLN A 148 -13.44 -1.91 -20.36
N VAL A 149 -13.44 -2.89 -19.45
CA VAL A 149 -13.66 -2.65 -18.02
C VAL A 149 -12.59 -1.71 -17.48
N PHE A 150 -11.31 -1.98 -17.76
CA PHE A 150 -10.21 -1.12 -17.29
C PHE A 150 -10.30 0.32 -17.80
N GLY A 151 -10.85 0.53 -18.99
CA GLY A 151 -11.07 1.88 -19.55
C GLY A 151 -12.25 2.63 -18.92
N LYS A 152 -13.18 1.91 -18.29
CA LYS A 152 -14.34 2.49 -17.58
C LYS A 152 -14.07 2.71 -16.08
N VAL A 153 -13.01 2.13 -15.53
CA VAL A 153 -12.63 2.32 -14.12
C VAL A 153 -12.11 3.73 -13.90
N GLN A 154 -12.69 4.42 -12.91
CA GLN A 154 -12.22 5.74 -12.48
C GLN A 154 -11.04 5.58 -11.51
N TRP A 155 -9.81 5.58 -12.02
CA TRP A 155 -8.60 5.29 -11.22
C TRP A 155 -8.32 6.33 -10.12
N ASP A 156 -8.74 7.57 -10.29
CA ASP A 156 -8.65 8.60 -9.25
C ASP A 156 -9.55 8.28 -8.04
N VAL A 157 -10.75 7.74 -8.29
CA VAL A 157 -11.68 7.28 -7.24
C VAL A 157 -11.11 6.06 -6.53
N VAL A 158 -10.54 5.11 -7.27
CA VAL A 158 -9.87 3.93 -6.69
C VAL A 158 -8.77 4.34 -5.70
N LYS A 159 -7.93 5.30 -6.09
CA LYS A 159 -6.84 5.76 -5.23
C LYS A 159 -7.36 6.57 -4.03
N ASN A 160 -8.25 7.52 -4.27
CA ASN A 160 -8.61 8.52 -3.26
C ASN A 160 -9.74 8.08 -2.34
N GLU A 161 -10.75 7.39 -2.86
CA GLU A 161 -11.94 6.96 -2.12
C GLU A 161 -11.83 5.49 -1.71
N TRP A 162 -11.41 4.63 -2.63
CA TRP A 162 -11.29 3.21 -2.30
C TRP A 162 -10.05 2.92 -1.49
N LYS A 163 -9.06 3.82 -1.49
CA LYS A 163 -7.78 3.63 -0.80
C LYS A 163 -7.15 2.29 -1.20
N ALA A 164 -7.19 1.95 -2.48
CA ALA A 164 -6.67 0.68 -2.99
C ALA A 164 -5.59 0.93 -4.06
N SER A 165 -4.62 0.02 -4.16
CA SER A 165 -3.61 0.10 -5.21
C SER A 165 -4.22 -0.29 -6.56
N GLU A 166 -3.79 0.38 -7.62
CA GLU A 166 -4.23 0.07 -8.99
C GLU A 166 -3.95 -1.40 -9.35
N SER A 167 -2.80 -1.92 -8.92
CA SER A 167 -2.40 -3.30 -9.14
C SER A 167 -3.36 -4.29 -8.46
N ALA A 168 -3.75 -4.04 -7.20
CA ALA A 168 -4.69 -4.89 -6.47
C ALA A 168 -6.08 -4.88 -7.15
N VAL A 169 -6.59 -3.71 -7.51
CA VAL A 169 -7.90 -3.59 -8.17
C VAL A 169 -7.89 -4.28 -9.54
N ARG A 170 -6.83 -4.12 -10.34
CA ARG A 170 -6.69 -4.84 -11.63
C ARG A 170 -6.71 -6.35 -11.46
N ALA A 171 -6.00 -6.87 -10.45
CA ALA A 171 -5.98 -8.30 -10.16
C ALA A 171 -7.36 -8.81 -9.73
N THR A 172 -8.06 -8.07 -8.87
CA THR A 172 -9.42 -8.40 -8.42
C THR A 172 -10.43 -8.35 -9.57
N ILE A 173 -10.38 -7.34 -10.43
CA ILE A 173 -11.23 -7.28 -11.64
C ILE A 173 -11.02 -8.53 -12.49
N ALA A 174 -9.77 -8.93 -12.74
CA ALA A 174 -9.47 -10.11 -13.54
C ALA A 174 -9.98 -11.42 -12.91
N LYS A 175 -9.89 -11.54 -11.58
CA LYS A 175 -10.41 -12.67 -10.81
C LYS A 175 -11.93 -12.77 -10.93
N ILE A 176 -12.65 -11.68 -10.65
CA ILE A 176 -14.12 -11.66 -10.58
C ILE A 176 -14.73 -11.73 -11.98
N HIS A 177 -14.16 -11.03 -12.97
CA HIS A 177 -14.61 -11.11 -14.36
C HIS A 177 -14.58 -12.53 -14.91
N ARG A 178 -13.53 -13.31 -14.60
CA ARG A 178 -13.45 -14.74 -14.96
C ARG A 178 -14.53 -15.60 -14.30
N GLN A 179 -14.97 -15.24 -13.10
CA GLN A 179 -16.02 -15.97 -12.38
C GLN A 179 -17.43 -15.65 -12.90
N MET A 180 -17.61 -14.46 -13.50
CA MET A 180 -18.89 -14.01 -14.06
C MET A 180 -19.03 -14.30 -15.56
N SER A 181 -17.94 -14.64 -16.23
CA SER A 181 -17.98 -15.07 -17.62
C SER A 181 -18.53 -16.51 -17.67
N PRO A 182 -19.61 -16.77 -18.44
CA PRO A 182 -20.21 -18.10 -18.56
C PRO A 182 -19.28 -19.10 -19.25
#